data_AF-A0A6B3HD80-F1
#
_entry.id   AF-A0A6B3HD80-F1
#
_cell.length_a   1.000
_cell.length_b   1.000
_cell.length_c   1.000
_cell.angle_alpha   90.00
_cell.angle_beta   90.00
_cell.angle_gamma   90.00
#
_symmetry.space_group_name_H-M   'P 1'
#
loop_
_entity.id
_entity.type
_entity.pdbx_description
1 polymer ?
#
loop_
_entity_poly.entity_id
_entity_poly.type
_entity_poly.pdbx_seq_one_letter_code
_entity_poly.pdbx_strand_id
1 'polypeptide(L)' 'MDGFAQEVTGAGGDGFGTLEDGFITLDGLEKVFQVRRRAGLLRRERHEVRAVDGISFRVARGEMVGYIG' A
#
# COMPACT_ATOMS: atom_id res chain seq x y z
N MET A 1 -5.24 -43.68 0.43
CA MET A 1 -5.87 -42.47 1.00
C MET A 1 -4.81 -41.88 1.89
N ASP A 2 -3.85 -41.20 1.27
CA ASP A 2 -2.63 -40.76 1.92
C ASP A 2 -2.87 -39.35 2.44
N GLY A 3 -2.90 -39.25 3.77
CA GLY A 3 -3.17 -38.03 4.49
C GLY A 3 -2.15 -36.96 4.15
N PHE A 4 -2.66 -35.80 3.77
CA PHE A 4 -1.93 -34.54 3.72
C PHE A 4 -1.34 -34.24 5.09
N ALA A 5 -0.03 -34.37 5.21
CA ALA A 5 0.77 -33.63 6.17
C ALA A 5 2.05 -33.20 5.45
N GLN A 6 1.94 -32.08 4.73
CA GLN A 6 3.14 -31.36 4.32
C GLN A 6 3.71 -30.75 5.61
N GLU A 7 4.77 -31.38 6.11
CA GLU A 7 5.60 -30.84 7.16
C GLU A 7 6.27 -29.58 6.61
N VAL A 8 5.65 -28.42 6.89
CA VAL A 8 6.33 -27.15 6.78
C VAL A 8 7.26 -27.09 7.98
N THR A 9 8.48 -27.59 7.84
CA THR A 9 9.57 -27.27 8.76
C THR A 9 9.90 -25.80 8.55
N GLY A 10 9.08 -24.94 9.15
CA GLY A 10 9.45 -23.57 9.43
C GLY A 10 10.64 -23.64 10.37
N ALA A 11 11.84 -23.42 9.84
CA ALA A 11 12.91 -22.86 10.65
C ALA A 11 12.28 -21.68 11.40
N GLY A 12 12.33 -21.70 12.73
CA GLY A 12 11.72 -20.69 13.59
C GLY A 12 12.37 -19.33 13.37
N GLY A 13 11.99 -18.66 12.28
CA GLY A 13 11.94 -17.22 12.21
C GLY A 13 10.72 -16.83 13.02
N ASP A 14 10.93 -15.99 14.01
CA ASP A 14 9.97 -15.30 14.87
C ASP A 14 8.90 -14.47 14.12
N GLY A 15 8.49 -14.85 12.90
CA GLY A 15 7.55 -14.10 12.08
C GLY A 15 8.01 -12.68 11.76
N PHE A 16 9.22 -12.26 12.14
CA PHE A 16 9.75 -10.95 11.88
C PHE A 16 10.58 -10.99 10.60
N GLY A 17 9.90 -10.80 9.46
CA GLY A 17 10.59 -10.55 8.18
C GLY A 17 11.76 -9.59 8.36
N THR A 18 12.87 -9.86 7.67
CA THR A 18 14.13 -9.11 7.74
C THR A 18 13.87 -7.61 7.70
N LEU A 19 14.58 -6.82 8.53
CA LEU A 19 14.45 -5.35 8.56
C LEU A 19 14.59 -4.70 7.17
N GLU A 20 15.28 -5.38 6.25
CA GLU A 20 15.49 -4.94 4.87
C GLU A 20 14.22 -5.01 3.99
N ASP A 21 13.29 -5.93 4.26
CA ASP A 21 12.08 -6.09 3.43
C ASP A 21 10.95 -5.13 3.80
N GLY A 22 11.06 -4.46 4.94
CA GLY A 22 9.96 -3.70 5.53
C GLY A 22 8.76 -4.59 5.88
N PHE A 23 8.01 -4.22 6.92
CA PHE A 23 6.69 -4.79 7.15
C PHE A 23 5.65 -4.22 6.18
N ILE A 24 5.78 -2.93 5.88
CA ILE A 24 5.01 -2.22 4.86
C ILE A 24 6.01 -1.62 3.90
N THR A 25 5.85 -1.90 2.60
CA THR A 25 6.72 -1.38 1.55
C THR A 25 5.87 -0.78 0.45
N LEU A 26 6.16 0.46 0.10
CA LEU A 26 5.55 1.18 -1.00
C LEU A 26 6.65 1.58 -1.99
N ASP A 27 6.36 1.41 -3.26
CA ASP A 27 7.21 1.86 -4.35
C ASP A 27 6.36 2.60 -5.38
N GLY A 28 6.65 3.89 -5.57
CA GLY A 28 5.99 4.73 -6.57
C GLY A 28 4.48 4.81 -6.41
N LEU A 29 3.96 4.78 -5.17
CA LEU A 29 2.51 4.75 -4.95
C LEU A 29 1.88 6.04 -5.48
N GLU A 30 0.92 5.88 -6.39
CA GLU A 30 0.11 6.98 -6.94
C GLU A 30 -1.37 6.82 -6.58
N LYS A 31 -2.03 7.96 -6.36
CA LYS A 31 -3.48 8.01 -6.20
C LYS A 31 -4.07 9.12 -7.04
N VAL A 32 -4.82 8.74 -8.07
CA VAL A 32 -5.58 9.68 -8.91
C VAL A 32 -7.07 9.52 -8.68
N PHE A 33 -7.76 10.63 -8.41
CA PHE A 33 -9.20 10.70 -8.29
C PHE A 33 -9.81 11.40 -9.51
N GLN A 34 -10.93 10.85 -9.99
CA GLN A 34 -11.72 11.45 -11.05
C GLN A 34 -12.83 12.28 -10.42
N VAL A 35 -12.70 13.60 -10.47
CA VAL A 35 -13.70 14.52 -9.91
C VAL A 35 -14.52 15.15 -11.04
N ARG A 36 -15.79 15.45 -10.75
CA ARG A 36 -16.65 16.19 -11.67
C ARG A 36 -16.78 17.61 -11.19
N ARG A 37 -16.24 18.57 -11.95
CA ARG A 37 -16.41 20.01 -11.68
C ARG A 37 -17.49 20.58 -12.58
N ARG A 38 -18.21 21.58 -12.08
CA ARG A 38 -19.21 22.30 -12.87
C ARG A 38 -18.48 23.13 -13.94
N ALA A 39 -18.93 23.03 -15.19
CA ALA A 39 -18.41 23.79 -16.32
C ALA A 39 -19.60 24.51 -16.97
N GLY A 40 -19.94 25.69 -16.44
CA GLY A 40 -21.13 26.45 -16.85
C GLY A 40 -22.44 25.96 -16.22
N LEU A 41 -23.58 26.39 -16.79
CA LEU A 41 -24.88 26.17 -16.16
C LEU A 41 -25.37 24.72 -16.25
N LEU A 42 -25.08 24.01 -17.33
CA LEU A 42 -25.61 22.66 -17.62
C LEU A 42 -24.56 21.57 -17.80
N ARG A 43 -23.28 21.91 -18.06
CA ARG A 43 -22.23 20.91 -18.32
C ARG A 43 -21.37 20.67 -17.07
N ARG A 44 -20.95 19.43 -16.88
CA ARG A 44 -19.90 19.05 -15.93
C ARG A 44 -18.72 18.49 -16.70
N GLU A 45 -17.52 18.86 -16.29
CA GLU A 45 -16.27 18.35 -16.84
C GLU A 45 -15.64 17.35 -15.87
N ARG A 46 -15.06 16.28 -16.42
CA ARG A 46 -14.24 15.33 -15.67
C ARG A 46 -12.84 15.93 -15.53
N HIS A 47 -12.31 15.89 -14.33
CA HIS A 47 -10.99 16.39 -13.99
C HIS A 47 -10.25 15.33 -13.17
N GLU A 48 -8.97 15.15 -13.44
CA GLU A 48 -8.11 14.23 -12.70
C GLU A 48 -7.39 14.98 -11.58
N VAL A 49 -7.46 14.48 -10.36
CA VAL A 49 -6.74 15.03 -9.21
C VAL A 49 -5.75 13.98 -8.73
N ARG A 50 -4.46 14.27 -8.87
CA ARG A 50 -3.38 13.47 -8.27
C ARG A 50 -3.31 13.80 -6.79
N ALA A 51 -3.89 12.95 -5.95
CA ALA A 51 -3.86 13.10 -4.50
C ALA A 51 -2.54 12.60 -3.91
N VAL A 52 -1.91 11.63 -4.56
CA VAL A 52 -0.58 11.14 -4.22
C VAL A 52 0.18 10.91 -5.52
N ASP A 53 1.43 11.35 -5.57
CA ASP A 53 2.29 11.27 -6.75
C ASP A 53 3.63 10.65 -6.36
N GLY A 54 3.82 9.36 -6.66
CA GLY A 54 5.11 8.67 -6.57
C GLY A 54 5.72 8.55 -5.18
N ILE A 55 4.95 8.17 -4.15
CA ILE A 55 5.51 7.98 -2.80
C ILE A 55 6.15 6.59 -2.65
N SER A 56 7.41 6.55 -2.22
CA SER A 56 8.13 5.33 -1.84
C SER A 56 8.64 5.41 -0.40
N PHE A 57 8.29 4.44 0.43
CA PHE A 57 8.87 4.28 1.77
C PHE A 57 8.70 2.84 2.27
N ARG A 58 9.40 2.54 3.36
CA ARG A 58 9.27 1.28 4.10
C ARG A 58 8.97 1.58 5.56
N VAL A 59 8.22 0.69 6.20
CA VAL A 59 7.95 0.71 7.64
C VAL A 59 8.37 -0.64 8.19
N ALA A 60 9.30 -0.67 9.13
CA ALA A 60 9.75 -1.90 9.76
C ALA A 60 8.68 -2.47 10.73
N ARG A 61 8.84 -3.74 11.13
CA ARG A 61 7.96 -4.32 12.15
C ARG A 61 8.14 -3.62 13.48
N GLY A 62 7.02 -3.26 14.12
CA GLY A 62 7.02 -2.55 15.40
C GLY A 62 7.34 -1.05 15.30
N GLU A 63 7.60 -0.53 14.10
CA GLU A 63 7.78 0.91 13.88
C GLU A 63 6.44 1.65 14.00
N MET A 64 6.42 2.70 14.82
CA MET A 64 5.26 3.59 14.95
C MET A 64 5.41 4.77 13.99
N VAL A 65 4.46 4.91 13.07
CA VAL A 65 4.45 5.97 12.05
C VAL A 65 3.19 6.82 12.20
N GLY A 66 3.37 8.14 12.17
CA GLY A 66 2.27 9.11 12.11
C GLY A 66 2.14 9.67 10.70
N TYR A 67 0.97 9.49 10.07
CA TYR A 67 0.62 10.22 8.85
C TYR A 67 0.03 11.57 9.24
N ILE A 68 0.70 12.64 8.81
CA ILE A 68 0.24 14.02 9.03
C ILE A 68 -0.13 14.58 7.66
N GLY A 69 -1.28 15.24 7.57
CA GLY A 69 -1.81 15.86 6.37
C GLY A 69 -2.35 17.25 6.67
#